data_AF-I1RZB5-F1
#
_entry.id   AF-I1RZB5-F1
#
_cell.length_a   1.000
_cell.length_b   1.000
_cell.length_c   1.000
_cell.angle_alpha   90.00
_cell.angle_beta   90.00
_cell.angle_gamma   90.00
#
_symmetry.space_group_name_H-M   'P 1'
#
loop_
_entity.id
_entity.type
_entity.pdbx_description
1 polymer ?
#
loop_
_entity_poly.entity_id
_entity_poly.type
_entity_poly.pdbx_seq_one_letter_code
_entity_poly.pdbx_strand_id
1 'polypeptide(L)'
;MDIDHVPTDAKSKEVVRLWRAWRTVHEMVADREYELAEEEVKISLDRFRDEYCNPDGSINRNKLSFSARPSTAMMRKFTPPATAANPDPVADCGPIWIEFLADKTFGVSQIRAFASYVISNNYKTGIMITHVPLSPAARRSLASVESLAKIECFLEDDLLVNITHHELVPKHVLLSREEKIALLKRYRLKETQLPRILQKDPVARYLGLKRGHVVKIIRNSETAGRYASYRLCV
;
A
#
# COMPACT_ATOMS: atom_id res chain seq x y z
N MET A 1 -18.10 38.13 6.98
CA MET A 1 -18.00 36.74 7.47
C MET A 1 -18.75 35.89 6.48
N ASP A 2 -18.09 35.57 5.37
CA ASP A 2 -18.66 34.72 4.34
C ASP A 2 -18.52 33.27 4.80
N ILE A 3 -19.65 32.68 5.19
CA ILE A 3 -19.74 31.24 5.38
C ILE A 3 -19.70 30.68 3.96
N ASP A 4 -18.54 30.14 3.56
CA ASP A 4 -18.34 29.45 2.29
C ASP A 4 -19.44 28.40 2.09
N HIS A 5 -20.51 28.78 1.38
CA HIS A 5 -21.57 27.87 1.01
C HIS A 5 -21.07 26.98 -0.13
N VAL A 6 -20.33 25.93 0.22
CA VAL A 6 -19.89 24.91 -0.73
C VAL A 6 -21.13 24.27 -1.35
N PRO A 7 -21.34 24.35 -2.68
CA PRO A 7 -22.51 23.79 -3.34
C PRO A 7 -22.67 22.30 -3.01
N THR A 8 -23.90 21.85 -2.77
CA THR A 8 -24.23 20.44 -2.48
C THR A 8 -23.63 19.46 -3.50
N ASP A 9 -23.51 19.88 -4.77
CA ASP A 9 -22.87 19.12 -5.84
C ASP A 9 -21.35 18.94 -5.65
N ALA A 10 -20.64 19.97 -5.17
CA ALA A 10 -19.21 19.89 -4.91
C ALA A 10 -18.90 18.95 -3.73
N LYS A 11 -19.71 19.02 -2.65
CA LYS A 11 -19.61 18.08 -1.52
C LYS A 11 -19.84 16.64 -1.97
N SER A 12 -20.88 16.41 -2.78
CA SER A 12 -21.18 15.08 -3.34
C SER A 12 -20.03 14.54 -4.19
N LYS A 13 -19.41 15.37 -5.03
CA LYS A 13 -18.23 14.99 -5.83
C LYS A 13 -17.03 14.65 -4.96
N GLU A 14 -16.77 15.41 -3.89
CA GLU A 14 -15.69 15.11 -2.94
C GLU A 14 -15.89 13.75 -2.26
N VAL A 15 -17.11 13.45 -1.79
CA VAL A 15 -17.45 12.15 -1.19
C VAL A 15 -17.18 11.00 -2.14
N VAL A 16 -17.61 11.12 -3.40
CA VAL A 16 -17.39 10.06 -4.41
C VAL A 16 -15.91 9.87 -4.70
N ARG A 17 -15.13 10.95 -4.80
CA ARG A 17 -13.67 10.87 -5.02
C ARG A 17 -12.98 10.16 -3.86
N LEU A 18 -13.29 10.57 -2.63
CA LEU A 18 -12.67 9.99 -1.45
C LEU A 18 -13.07 8.53 -1.24
N TRP A 19 -14.34 8.18 -1.48
CA TRP A 19 -14.80 6.78 -1.46
C TRP A 19 -13.98 5.90 -2.42
N ARG A 20 -13.71 6.39 -3.64
CA ARG A 20 -12.87 5.65 -4.60
C ARG A 20 -11.44 5.47 -4.10
N ALA A 21 -10.81 6.54 -3.61
CA ALA A 21 -9.47 6.47 -3.05
C ALA A 21 -9.40 5.51 -1.85
N TRP A 22 -10.38 5.61 -0.94
CA TRP A 22 -10.49 4.75 0.23
C TRP A 22 -10.64 3.28 -0.13
N ARG A 23 -11.48 2.97 -1.13
CA ARG A 23 -11.64 1.59 -1.63
C ARG A 23 -10.35 1.05 -2.25
N THR A 24 -9.67 1.84 -3.09
CA THR A 24 -8.38 1.45 -3.67
C THR A 24 -7.33 1.16 -2.58
N VAL A 25 -7.34 1.90 -1.48
CA VAL A 25 -6.42 1.66 -0.35
C VAL A 25 -6.76 0.36 0.37
N HIS A 26 -8.04 0.03 0.56
CA HIS A 26 -8.45 -1.26 1.13
C HIS A 26 -8.08 -2.42 0.22
N GLU A 27 -8.33 -2.29 -1.08
CA GLU A 27 -7.89 -3.26 -2.10
C GLU A 27 -6.35 -3.43 -2.04
N MET A 28 -5.59 -2.34 -1.94
CA MET A 28 -4.13 -2.37 -1.83
C MET A 28 -3.63 -3.08 -0.57
N VAL A 29 -4.25 -2.82 0.58
CA VAL A 29 -3.89 -3.45 1.85
C VAL A 29 -4.21 -4.94 1.81
N ALA A 30 -5.36 -5.33 1.23
CA ALA A 30 -5.72 -6.73 1.03
C ALA A 30 -4.77 -7.45 0.04
N ASP A 31 -4.41 -6.81 -1.09
CA ASP A 31 -3.47 -7.34 -2.08
C ASP A 31 -2.04 -7.51 -1.52
N ARG A 32 -1.69 -6.75 -0.46
CA ARG A 32 -0.47 -6.93 0.32
C ARG A 32 -0.55 -8.05 1.37
N GLU A 33 -1.62 -8.85 1.34
CA GLU A 33 -1.88 -10.00 2.22
C GLU A 33 -2.13 -9.62 3.70
N TYR A 34 -2.63 -8.40 3.97
CA TYR A 34 -3.18 -8.06 5.29
C TYR A 34 -4.63 -8.56 5.43
N GLU A 35 -5.04 -8.79 6.67
CA GLU A 35 -6.40 -9.23 6.99
C GLU A 35 -7.35 -8.02 7.01
N LEU A 36 -8.31 -8.03 6.08
CA LEU A 36 -9.43 -7.09 6.00
C LEU A 36 -10.71 -7.88 5.69
N ALA A 37 -11.85 -7.39 6.19
CA ALA A 37 -13.13 -8.01 5.89
C ALA A 37 -13.54 -7.72 4.43
N GLU A 38 -14.21 -8.67 3.78
CA GLU A 38 -14.62 -8.48 2.38
C GLU A 38 -15.59 -7.30 2.23
N GLU A 39 -16.42 -7.08 3.24
CA GLU A 39 -17.38 -5.98 3.31
C GLU A 39 -16.72 -4.61 3.45
N GLU A 40 -15.51 -4.56 4.03
CA GLU A 40 -14.69 -3.33 4.08
C GLU A 40 -14.09 -3.05 2.69
N VAL A 41 -13.53 -4.08 2.04
CA VAL A 41 -12.91 -3.94 0.72
C VAL A 41 -13.94 -3.57 -0.35
N LYS A 42 -15.16 -4.12 -0.27
CA LYS A 42 -16.24 -3.94 -1.25
C LYS A 42 -17.33 -2.97 -0.78
N ILE A 43 -17.00 -2.02 0.09
CA ILE A 43 -17.99 -1.06 0.61
C ILE A 43 -18.72 -0.30 -0.51
N SER A 44 -20.06 -0.22 -0.41
CA SER A 44 -20.87 0.58 -1.32
C SER A 44 -20.75 2.07 -1.02
N LEU A 45 -21.05 2.92 -2.01
CA LEU A 45 -21.04 4.37 -1.81
C LEU A 45 -22.06 4.82 -0.75
N ASP A 46 -23.22 4.18 -0.70
CA ASP A 46 -24.28 4.53 0.26
C ASP A 46 -23.86 4.18 1.68
N ARG A 47 -23.30 2.98 1.88
CA ARG A 47 -22.75 2.59 3.18
C ARG A 47 -21.60 3.50 3.62
N PHE A 48 -20.72 3.89 2.68
CA PHE A 48 -19.65 4.82 2.97
C PHE A 48 -20.18 6.19 3.41
N ARG A 49 -21.26 6.68 2.80
CA ARG A 49 -21.92 7.93 3.22
C ARG A 49 -22.45 7.82 4.65
N ASP A 50 -23.14 6.73 4.95
CA ASP A 50 -23.75 6.52 6.27
C ASP A 50 -22.70 6.42 7.40
N GLU A 51 -21.57 5.77 7.14
CA GLU A 51 -20.54 5.54 8.17
C GLU A 51 -19.56 6.71 8.33
N TYR A 52 -19.19 7.38 7.23
CA TYR A 52 -18.08 8.34 7.20
C TYR A 52 -18.49 9.79 6.92
N CYS A 53 -19.76 10.07 6.58
CA CYS A 53 -20.25 11.44 6.46
C CYS A 53 -21.01 11.88 7.72
N ASN A 54 -20.96 13.18 8.00
CA ASN A 54 -21.78 13.83 9.01
C ASN A 54 -23.20 14.09 8.46
N PRO A 55 -24.19 14.41 9.32
CA PRO A 55 -25.55 14.70 8.88
C PRO A 55 -25.69 15.87 7.88
N ASP A 56 -24.69 16.77 7.84
CA ASP A 56 -24.63 17.89 6.89
C ASP A 56 -24.01 17.51 5.52
N GLY A 57 -23.69 16.23 5.32
CA GLY A 57 -23.06 15.69 4.12
C GLY A 57 -21.55 15.95 4.01
N SER A 58 -20.91 16.50 5.04
CA SER A 58 -19.45 16.65 5.10
C SER A 58 -18.75 15.36 5.51
N ILE A 59 -17.54 15.14 5.04
CA ILE A 59 -16.75 13.93 5.34
C ILE A 59 -16.06 14.07 6.68
N ASN A 60 -16.16 13.06 7.54
CA ASN A 60 -15.37 12.94 8.74
C ASN A 60 -14.06 12.17 8.48
N ARG A 61 -13.01 12.88 8.06
CA ARG A 61 -11.71 12.28 7.70
C ARG A 61 -11.02 11.55 8.84
N ASN A 62 -11.27 11.96 10.09
CA ASN A 62 -10.68 11.31 11.27
C ASN A 62 -11.15 9.86 11.46
N LYS A 63 -12.28 9.49 10.86
CA LYS A 63 -12.80 8.11 10.86
C LYS A 63 -12.21 7.23 9.76
N LEU A 64 -11.53 7.79 8.77
CA LEU A 64 -11.07 7.04 7.60
C LEU A 64 -9.80 6.23 7.85
N SER A 65 -9.02 6.63 8.86
CA SER A 65 -7.79 5.96 9.25
C SER A 65 -8.09 4.60 9.88
N PHE A 66 -7.29 3.60 9.56
CA PHE A 66 -7.49 2.23 10.01
C PHE A 66 -6.16 1.48 10.13
N SER A 67 -6.21 0.31 10.76
CA SER A 67 -5.06 -0.58 10.91
C SER A 67 -5.40 -1.97 10.41
N ALA A 68 -4.40 -2.72 9.96
CA ALA A 68 -4.57 -4.12 9.59
C ALA A 68 -3.43 -4.98 10.11
N ARG A 69 -3.73 -6.26 10.38
CA ARG A 69 -2.75 -7.26 10.82
C ARG A 69 -2.30 -8.11 9.63
N PRO A 70 -1.04 -8.57 9.61
CA PRO A 70 -0.56 -9.45 8.56
C PRO A 70 -1.29 -10.79 8.62
N SER A 71 -1.70 -11.32 7.48
CA SER A 71 -2.30 -12.66 7.44
C SER A 71 -1.29 -13.75 7.75
N THR A 72 -1.79 -14.94 8.08
CA THR A 72 -0.93 -16.14 8.23
C THR A 72 -0.13 -16.45 6.97
N ALA A 73 -0.67 -16.20 5.78
CA ALA A 73 0.01 -16.35 4.50
C ALA A 73 1.17 -15.36 4.36
N MET A 74 0.92 -14.08 4.70
CA MET A 74 1.95 -13.04 4.71
C MET A 74 3.08 -13.40 5.67
N MET A 75 2.75 -13.76 6.91
CA MET A 75 3.75 -14.15 7.91
C MET A 75 4.65 -15.27 7.38
N ARG A 76 4.07 -16.35 6.82
CA ARG A 76 4.86 -17.44 6.21
C ARG A 76 5.78 -16.96 5.08
N LYS A 77 5.29 -16.07 4.20
CA LYS A 77 6.06 -15.54 3.05
C LYS A 77 7.26 -14.69 3.50
N PHE A 78 7.11 -13.94 4.60
CA PHE A 78 8.11 -13.03 5.12
C PHE A 78 8.97 -13.62 6.26
N THR A 79 8.66 -14.81 6.75
CA THR A 79 9.54 -15.57 7.67
C THR A 79 10.75 -16.12 6.91
N PRO A 80 11.98 -15.81 7.34
CA PRO A 80 13.18 -16.45 6.83
C PRO A 80 13.15 -17.97 7.07
N PRO A 81 13.79 -18.80 6.22
CA PRO A 81 13.95 -20.21 6.54
C PRO A 81 14.78 -20.38 7.81
N ALA A 82 14.42 -21.38 8.63
CA ALA A 82 15.18 -21.71 9.84
C ALA A 82 16.60 -22.14 9.48
N THR A 83 17.57 -21.69 10.26
CA THR A 83 19.00 -22.03 10.09
C THR A 83 19.57 -22.52 11.41
N ALA A 84 20.70 -23.21 11.39
CA ALA A 84 21.38 -23.63 12.64
C ALA A 84 21.70 -22.46 13.57
N ALA A 85 21.92 -21.25 13.02
CA ALA A 85 22.18 -20.03 13.78
C ALA A 85 20.90 -19.31 14.25
N ASN A 86 19.75 -19.61 13.65
CA ASN A 86 18.46 -19.03 14.00
C ASN A 86 17.36 -20.09 13.79
N PRO A 87 17.14 -20.96 14.78
CA PRO A 87 16.17 -22.06 14.68
C PRO A 87 14.72 -21.56 14.65
N ASP A 88 14.43 -20.42 15.28
CA ASP A 88 13.08 -19.84 15.39
C ASP A 88 13.00 -18.45 14.76
N PRO A 89 13.05 -18.35 13.42
CA PRO A 89 13.04 -17.07 12.72
C PRO A 89 11.69 -16.36 12.86
N VAL A 90 11.75 -15.04 13.13
CA VAL A 90 10.57 -14.17 13.19
C VAL A 90 10.26 -13.60 11.80
N ALA A 91 8.99 -13.45 11.48
CA ALA A 91 8.53 -12.83 10.23
C ALA A 91 9.01 -11.37 10.12
N ASP A 92 9.59 -10.98 8.97
CA ASP A 92 9.90 -9.57 8.68
C ASP A 92 8.68 -8.82 8.12
N CYS A 93 7.55 -8.98 8.80
CA CYS A 93 6.31 -8.24 8.59
C CYS A 93 5.65 -7.95 9.94
N GLY A 94 4.71 -7.02 9.97
CA GLY A 94 4.00 -6.66 11.18
C GLY A 94 2.76 -5.83 10.84
N PRO A 95 2.03 -5.32 11.84
CA PRO A 95 0.81 -4.57 11.60
C PRO A 95 1.09 -3.28 10.85
N ILE A 96 0.10 -2.83 10.08
CA ILE A 96 0.14 -1.63 9.26
C ILE A 96 -0.85 -0.59 9.77
N TRP A 97 -0.46 0.68 9.73
CA TRP A 97 -1.33 1.83 10.01
C TRP A 97 -1.55 2.63 8.73
N ILE A 98 -2.79 3.02 8.47
CA ILE A 98 -3.19 3.81 7.32
C ILE A 98 -3.86 5.08 7.82
N GLU A 99 -3.39 6.25 7.38
CA GLU A 99 -3.92 7.54 7.78
C GLU A 99 -4.27 8.42 6.58
N PHE A 100 -5.52 8.87 6.55
CA PHE A 100 -5.98 9.89 5.60
C PHE A 100 -5.86 11.25 6.26
N LEU A 101 -4.98 12.10 5.72
CA LEU A 101 -4.79 13.42 6.30
C LEU A 101 -6.06 14.26 6.15
N ALA A 102 -6.51 14.82 7.28
CA ALA A 102 -7.61 15.78 7.32
C ALA A 102 -7.17 17.16 6.81
N ASP A 103 -5.94 17.56 7.14
CA ASP A 103 -5.41 18.88 6.82
C ASP A 103 -4.98 18.97 5.36
N LYS A 104 -5.36 20.07 4.71
CA LYS A 104 -4.89 20.41 3.35
C LYS A 104 -3.42 20.83 3.34
N THR A 105 -2.89 21.27 4.47
CA THR A 105 -1.49 21.64 4.63
C THR A 105 -0.69 20.43 5.10
N PHE A 106 0.38 20.12 4.37
CA PHE A 106 1.22 18.98 4.64
C PHE A 106 2.69 19.39 4.66
N GLY A 107 3.39 19.08 5.75
CA GLY A 107 4.77 19.46 5.96
C GLY A 107 5.56 18.48 6.82
N VAL A 108 6.74 18.93 7.24
CA VAL A 108 7.70 18.12 8.02
C VAL A 108 7.14 17.77 9.41
N SER A 109 6.34 18.64 10.01
CA SER A 109 5.74 18.41 11.34
C SER A 109 4.80 17.21 11.33
N GLN A 110 3.90 17.13 10.33
CA GLN A 110 2.95 16.03 10.17
C GLN A 110 3.66 14.69 9.94
N ILE A 111 4.72 14.66 9.12
CA ILE A 111 5.52 13.43 8.91
C ILE A 111 6.10 12.92 10.23
N ARG A 112 6.64 13.83 11.06
CA ARG A 112 7.24 13.44 12.35
C ARG A 112 6.19 12.98 13.34
N ALA A 113 5.05 13.67 13.41
CA ALA A 113 3.94 13.25 14.26
C ALA A 113 3.42 11.86 13.87
N PHE A 114 3.23 11.63 12.56
CA PHE A 114 2.85 10.34 12.00
C PHE A 114 3.88 9.25 12.31
N ALA A 115 5.16 9.52 12.09
CA ALA A 115 6.24 8.58 12.38
C ALA A 115 6.27 8.19 13.86
N SER A 116 6.16 9.17 14.77
CA SER A 116 6.07 8.93 16.20
C SER A 116 4.85 8.08 16.55
N TYR A 117 3.68 8.35 15.94
CA TYR A 117 2.48 7.55 16.15
C TYR A 117 2.66 6.10 15.71
N VAL A 118 3.22 5.87 14.52
CA VAL A 118 3.51 4.52 13.98
C VAL A 118 4.44 3.75 14.92
N ILE A 119 5.49 4.40 15.41
CA ILE A 119 6.48 3.79 16.32
C ILE A 119 5.86 3.51 17.70
N SER A 120 5.20 4.50 18.31
CA SER A 120 4.62 4.38 19.65
C SER A 120 3.51 3.32 19.74
N ASN A 121 2.83 3.04 18.64
CA ASN A 121 1.79 2.00 18.56
C ASN A 121 2.30 0.67 17.99
N ASN A 122 3.63 0.49 17.84
CA ASN A 122 4.26 -0.74 17.35
C ASN A 122 3.78 -1.20 15.95
N TYR A 123 3.49 -0.25 15.06
CA TYR A 123 3.24 -0.56 13.66
C TYR A 123 4.55 -0.72 12.88
N LYS A 124 4.66 -1.79 12.08
CA LYS A 124 5.84 -2.06 11.26
C LYS A 124 5.88 -1.18 10.02
N THR A 125 4.71 -0.79 9.51
CA THR A 125 4.58 0.04 8.30
C THR A 125 3.45 1.06 8.49
N GLY A 126 3.67 2.28 7.99
CA GLY A 126 2.66 3.33 7.93
C GLY A 126 2.41 3.74 6.48
N ILE A 127 1.15 3.93 6.10
CA ILE A 127 0.74 4.53 4.83
C ILE A 127 0.01 5.82 5.12
N MET A 128 0.50 6.91 4.54
CA MET A 128 -0.12 8.23 4.68
C MET A 128 -0.69 8.68 3.34
N ILE A 129 -1.98 9.02 3.31
CA ILE A 129 -2.68 9.53 2.13
C ILE A 129 -2.75 11.05 2.23
N THR A 130 -2.14 11.73 1.26
CA THR A 130 -1.98 13.19 1.23
C THR A 130 -2.84 13.83 0.13
N HIS A 131 -3.23 15.08 0.35
CA HIS A 131 -3.93 15.93 -0.63
C HIS A 131 -3.01 16.54 -1.67
N VAL A 132 -1.79 16.82 -1.24
CA VAL A 132 -0.80 17.54 -2.04
C VAL A 132 0.44 16.68 -2.22
N PRO A 133 1.16 16.82 -3.34
CA PRO A 133 2.44 16.15 -3.53
C PRO A 133 3.42 16.53 -2.43
N LEU A 134 4.28 15.58 -2.04
CA LEU A 134 5.32 15.84 -1.06
C LEU A 134 6.24 16.98 -1.53
N SER A 135 6.57 17.92 -0.65
CA SER A 135 7.63 18.90 -0.91
C SER A 135 9.02 18.24 -0.85
N PRO A 136 10.07 18.84 -1.45
CA PRO A 136 11.44 18.32 -1.32
C PRO A 136 11.90 18.19 0.15
N ALA A 137 11.49 19.13 1.02
CA ALA A 137 11.78 19.09 2.45
C ALA A 137 11.06 17.92 3.14
N ALA A 138 9.80 17.69 2.80
CA ALA A 138 9.01 16.56 3.28
C ALA A 138 9.64 15.22 2.86
N ARG A 139 10.07 15.07 1.60
CA ARG A 139 10.79 13.87 1.13
C ARG A 139 12.07 13.59 1.91
N ARG A 140 12.86 14.62 2.22
CA ARG A 140 14.07 14.46 3.06
C ARG A 140 13.72 14.03 4.47
N SER A 141 12.65 14.59 5.06
CA SER A 141 12.18 14.17 6.38
C SER A 141 11.72 12.72 6.38
N LEU A 142 11.02 12.28 5.33
CA LEU A 142 10.60 10.89 5.19
C LEU A 142 11.81 9.93 5.15
N ALA A 143 12.84 10.26 4.37
CA ALA A 143 14.07 9.47 4.32
C ALA A 143 14.80 9.43 5.68
N SER A 144 14.70 10.49 6.49
CA SER A 144 15.34 10.51 7.82
C SER A 144 14.64 9.61 8.85
N VAL A 145 13.34 9.33 8.67
CA VAL A 145 12.56 8.45 9.57
C VAL A 145 12.47 7.01 9.05
N GLU A 146 12.90 6.76 7.81
CA GLU A 146 12.86 5.44 7.16
C GLU A 146 13.69 4.38 7.91
N SER A 147 14.72 4.79 8.66
CA SER A 147 15.50 3.91 9.53
C SER A 147 14.74 3.44 10.78
N LEU A 148 13.71 4.17 11.19
CA LEU A 148 12.92 3.90 12.40
C LEU A 148 11.62 3.17 12.07
N ALA A 149 10.90 3.63 11.06
CA ALA A 149 9.64 3.04 10.62
C ALA A 149 9.52 3.13 9.09
N LYS A 150 8.98 2.07 8.47
CA LYS A 150 8.70 2.09 7.03
C LYS A 150 7.46 2.94 6.79
N ILE A 151 7.64 4.11 6.19
CA ILE A 151 6.52 5.01 5.88
C ILE A 151 6.42 5.19 4.37
N GLU A 152 5.23 4.95 3.85
CA GLU A 152 4.88 5.16 2.45
C GLU A 152 3.86 6.31 2.37
N CYS A 153 3.96 7.14 1.33
CA CYS A 153 3.02 8.23 1.11
C CYS A 153 2.36 8.05 -0.24
N PHE A 154 1.07 8.32 -0.35
CA PHE A 154 0.30 8.30 -1.59
C PHE A 154 -0.50 9.59 -1.73
N LEU A 155 -0.60 10.08 -2.96
CA LEU A 155 -1.49 11.20 -3.26
C LEU A 155 -2.91 10.62 -3.42
N GLU A 156 -3.91 11.27 -2.83
CA GLU A 156 -5.31 10.85 -2.94
C GLU A 156 -5.75 10.72 -4.40
N ASP A 157 -5.31 11.65 -5.25
CA ASP A 157 -5.61 11.66 -6.69
C ASP A 157 -5.02 10.45 -7.44
N ASP A 158 -3.88 9.91 -7.00
CA ASP A 158 -3.27 8.71 -7.60
C ASP A 158 -4.06 7.44 -7.28
N LEU A 159 -4.94 7.49 -6.27
CA LEU A 159 -5.69 6.35 -5.73
C LEU A 159 -7.14 6.29 -6.21
N LEU A 160 -7.60 7.24 -7.02
CA LEU A 160 -8.99 7.28 -7.51
C LEU A 160 -9.37 6.07 -8.38
N VAL A 161 -8.38 5.41 -8.98
CA VAL A 161 -8.55 4.20 -9.77
C VAL A 161 -7.46 3.21 -9.39
N ASN A 162 -7.85 1.99 -9.03
CA ASN A 162 -6.89 0.93 -8.82
C ASN A 162 -6.29 0.48 -10.15
N ILE A 163 -5.02 0.80 -10.36
CA ILE A 163 -4.26 0.49 -11.58
C ILE A 163 -4.11 -1.02 -11.81
N THR A 164 -4.22 -1.87 -10.78
CA THR A 164 -4.06 -3.33 -10.93
C THR A 164 -5.26 -3.99 -11.60
N HIS A 165 -6.40 -3.29 -11.67
CA HIS A 165 -7.61 -3.75 -12.36
C HIS A 165 -7.59 -3.45 -13.86
N HIS A 166 -6.60 -2.71 -14.34
CA HIS A 166 -6.50 -2.37 -15.76
C HIS A 166 -6.13 -3.62 -16.59
N GLU A 167 -6.78 -3.80 -17.75
CA GLU A 167 -6.60 -4.97 -18.61
C GLU A 167 -5.13 -5.22 -19.01
N LEU A 168 -4.41 -4.15 -19.35
CA LEU A 168 -2.98 -4.21 -19.70
C LEU A 168 -2.04 -4.45 -18.51
N VAL A 169 -2.54 -4.45 -17.28
CA VAL A 169 -1.73 -4.68 -16.06
C VAL A 169 -1.90 -6.13 -15.63
N PRO A 170 -0.90 -7.01 -15.86
CA PRO A 170 -0.98 -8.41 -15.47
C PRO A 170 -0.92 -8.58 -13.94
N LYS A 171 -1.29 -9.76 -13.45
CA LYS A 171 -1.23 -10.05 -12.01
C LYS A 171 0.22 -10.18 -11.53
N HIS A 172 0.57 -9.41 -10.52
CA HIS A 172 1.89 -9.41 -9.87
C HIS A 172 1.78 -10.10 -8.51
N VAL A 173 2.59 -11.14 -8.28
CA VAL A 173 2.62 -11.91 -7.04
C VAL A 173 4.03 -11.89 -6.47
N LEU A 174 4.20 -11.34 -5.27
CA LEU A 174 5.48 -11.36 -4.56
C LEU A 174 5.87 -12.80 -4.22
N LEU A 175 7.11 -13.18 -4.53
CA LEU A 175 7.67 -14.46 -4.11
C LEU A 175 8.25 -14.37 -2.70
N SER A 176 8.09 -15.43 -1.92
CA SER A 176 8.81 -15.68 -0.68
C SER A 176 10.31 -15.86 -0.93
N ARG A 177 11.11 -15.82 0.14
CA ARG A 177 12.55 -16.08 0.08
C ARG A 177 12.84 -17.49 -0.46
N GLU A 178 12.07 -18.47 -0.03
CA GLU A 178 12.22 -19.86 -0.47
C GLU A 178 11.88 -20.03 -1.96
N GLU A 179 10.77 -19.44 -2.41
CA GLU A 179 10.37 -19.46 -3.83
C GLU A 179 11.41 -18.76 -4.71
N LYS A 180 11.99 -17.65 -4.24
CA LYS A 180 13.09 -16.95 -4.92
C LYS A 180 14.31 -17.86 -5.06
N ILE A 181 14.74 -18.54 -3.99
CA ILE A 181 15.88 -19.46 -4.02
C ILE A 181 15.60 -20.62 -4.99
N ALA A 182 14.41 -21.21 -4.91
CA ALA A 182 14.00 -22.29 -5.81
C ALA A 182 13.98 -21.86 -7.27
N LEU A 183 13.50 -20.65 -7.56
CA LEU A 183 13.51 -20.05 -8.91
C LEU A 183 14.93 -19.94 -9.46
N LEU A 184 15.83 -19.31 -8.70
CA LEU A 184 17.23 -19.11 -9.11
C LEU A 184 17.95 -20.44 -9.32
N LYS A 185 17.72 -21.43 -8.44
CA LYS A 185 18.27 -22.78 -8.57
C LYS A 185 17.75 -23.50 -9.81
N ARG A 186 16.43 -23.44 -10.05
CA ARG A 186 15.78 -24.10 -11.20
C ARG A 186 16.31 -23.59 -12.53
N TYR A 187 16.48 -22.28 -12.67
CA TYR A 187 16.96 -21.67 -13.91
C TYR A 187 18.49 -21.48 -13.95
N ARG A 188 19.20 -21.85 -12.87
CA ARG A 188 20.66 -21.64 -12.72
C ARG A 188 21.09 -20.20 -12.98
N LEU A 189 20.33 -19.24 -12.42
CA LEU A 189 20.53 -17.81 -12.59
C LEU A 189 21.05 -17.16 -11.30
N LYS A 190 21.84 -16.11 -11.46
CA LYS A 190 22.11 -15.11 -10.42
C LYS A 190 21.00 -14.07 -10.40
N GLU A 191 20.77 -13.44 -9.25
CA GLU A 191 19.74 -12.41 -9.09
C GLU A 191 19.86 -11.28 -10.12
N THR A 192 21.11 -10.86 -10.40
CA THR A 192 21.42 -9.78 -11.35
C THR A 192 21.03 -10.07 -12.79
N GLN A 193 20.76 -11.34 -13.13
CA GLN A 193 20.36 -11.77 -14.48
C GLN A 193 18.84 -11.71 -14.67
N LEU A 194 18.05 -11.50 -13.61
CA LEU A 194 16.61 -11.34 -13.72
C LEU A 194 16.27 -9.97 -14.34
N PRO A 195 15.25 -9.89 -15.21
CA PRO A 195 14.70 -8.61 -15.65
C PRO A 195 14.30 -7.74 -14.45
N ARG A 196 14.42 -6.41 -14.59
CA ARG A 196 14.30 -5.50 -13.45
C ARG A 196 12.93 -4.79 -13.44
N ILE A 197 12.45 -4.46 -12.24
CA ILE A 197 11.35 -3.53 -11.99
C ILE A 197 11.84 -2.47 -11.02
N LEU A 198 11.58 -1.20 -11.31
CA LEU A 198 12.03 -0.10 -10.45
C LEU A 198 11.17 -0.04 -9.18
N GLN A 199 11.74 0.33 -8.04
CA GLN A 199 10.96 0.64 -6.83
C GLN A 199 9.89 1.73 -7.06
N LYS A 200 10.14 2.65 -8.01
CA LYS A 200 9.22 3.73 -8.39
C LYS A 200 8.14 3.31 -9.37
N ASP A 201 8.18 2.07 -9.87
CA ASP A 201 7.13 1.55 -10.74
C ASP A 201 5.78 1.58 -10.01
N PRO A 202 4.68 1.97 -10.67
CA PRO A 202 3.37 2.09 -10.01
C PRO A 202 2.92 0.80 -9.31
N VAL A 203 3.15 -0.37 -9.91
CA VAL A 203 2.76 -1.66 -9.32
C VAL A 203 3.74 -2.06 -8.21
N ALA A 204 5.03 -1.75 -8.38
CA ALA A 204 6.01 -1.97 -7.31
C ALA A 204 5.69 -1.14 -6.05
N ARG A 205 5.29 0.13 -6.24
CA ARG A 205 4.84 1.02 -5.17
C ARG A 205 3.53 0.53 -4.56
N TYR A 206 2.57 0.10 -5.39
CA TYR A 206 1.30 -0.47 -4.94
C TYR A 206 1.50 -1.69 -4.02
N LEU A 207 2.38 -2.63 -4.39
CA LEU A 207 2.70 -3.81 -3.59
C LEU A 207 3.73 -3.58 -2.46
N GLY A 208 4.29 -2.37 -2.35
CA GLY A 208 5.30 -2.04 -1.34
C GLY A 208 6.62 -2.81 -1.50
N LEU A 209 7.01 -3.14 -2.74
CA LEU A 209 8.19 -3.94 -3.05
C LEU A 209 9.49 -3.29 -2.54
N LYS A 210 10.38 -4.10 -1.94
CA LYS A 210 11.70 -3.67 -1.49
C LYS A 210 12.77 -4.16 -2.48
N ARG A 211 13.94 -3.51 -2.45
CA ARG A 211 15.12 -3.98 -3.19
C ARG A 211 15.40 -5.45 -2.87
N GLY A 212 15.65 -6.23 -3.91
CA GLY A 212 15.90 -7.66 -3.78
C GLY A 212 14.65 -8.54 -3.77
N HIS A 213 13.44 -7.97 -3.66
CA HIS A 213 12.21 -8.73 -3.85
C HIS A 213 12.08 -9.19 -5.31
N VAL A 214 11.54 -10.39 -5.51
CA VAL A 214 11.22 -10.92 -6.85
C VAL A 214 9.72 -11.08 -6.97
N VAL A 215 9.17 -10.55 -8.05
CA VAL A 215 7.75 -10.63 -8.36
C VAL A 215 7.52 -11.57 -9.54
N LYS A 216 6.55 -12.46 -9.42
CA LYS A 216 6.02 -13.31 -10.48
C LYS A 216 4.88 -12.56 -11.17
N ILE A 217 5.01 -12.39 -12.48
CA ILE A 217 4.04 -11.70 -13.32
C ILE A 217 3.33 -12.75 -14.16
N ILE A 218 2.02 -12.86 -14.00
CA ILE A 218 1.19 -13.82 -14.72
C ILE A 218 0.33 -13.05 -15.72
N ARG A 219 0.56 -13.31 -17.01
CA ARG A 219 -0.20 -12.69 -18.11
C ARG A 219 -0.87 -13.75 -18.98
N ASN A 220 -1.99 -13.37 -19.59
CA ASN A 220 -2.57 -14.15 -20.67
C ASN A 220 -1.68 -14.01 -21.90
N SER A 221 -1.46 -15.12 -22.60
CA SER A 221 -0.63 -15.18 -23.80
C SER A 221 -1.44 -15.88 -24.87
N GLU A 222 -1.49 -15.27 -26.05
CA GLU A 222 -2.21 -15.83 -27.20
C GLU A 222 -1.68 -17.22 -27.60
N THR A 223 -0.36 -17.42 -27.51
CA THR A 223 0.29 -18.68 -27.91
C THR A 223 0.35 -19.73 -26.79
N ALA A 224 0.53 -19.30 -25.54
CA ALA A 224 0.80 -20.20 -24.40
C ALA A 224 -0.37 -20.29 -23.40
N GLY A 225 -1.48 -19.59 -23.64
CA GLY A 225 -2.58 -19.44 -22.69
C GLY A 225 -2.19 -18.56 -21.50
N ARG A 226 -1.36 -19.08 -20.60
CA ARG A 226 -0.82 -18.34 -19.44
C ARG A 226 0.70 -18.38 -19.43
N TYR A 227 1.32 -17.21 -19.42
CA TYR A 227 2.77 -17.05 -19.36
C TYR A 227 3.20 -16.39 -18.05
N ALA A 228 4.19 -16.99 -17.38
CA ALA A 228 4.78 -16.43 -16.17
C ALA A 228 6.17 -15.84 -16.46
N SER A 229 6.36 -14.59 -16.08
CA SER A 229 7.67 -13.90 -16.09
C SER A 229 8.07 -13.53 -14.66
N TYR A 230 9.35 -13.31 -14.42
CA TYR A 230 9.87 -12.92 -13.11
C TYR A 230 10.67 -11.62 -13.22
N ARG A 231 10.50 -10.72 -12.26
CA ARG A 231 11.26 -9.46 -12.20
C ARG A 231 11.84 -9.19 -10.81
N LEU A 232 13.08 -8.72 -10.76
CA LEU A 232 13.78 -8.29 -9.55
C LEU A 232 13.53 -6.80 -9.30
N CYS A 233 13.10 -6.45 -8.09
CA CYS A 233 12.93 -5.06 -7.67
C CYS A 233 14.27 -4.40 -7.32
N VAL A 234 14.53 -3.23 -7.90
CA VAL A 234 15.78 -2.47 -7.76
C VAL A 234 15.58 -0.98 -7.46
#